data_AF-A0A1Y2TWC8-F1
#
_entry.id   AF-A0A1Y2TWC8-F1
#
_cell.length_a   1.000
_cell.length_b   1.000
_cell.length_c   1.000
_cell.angle_alpha   90.00
_cell.angle_beta   90.00
_cell.angle_gamma   90.00
#
_symmetry.space_group_name_H-M   'P 1'
#
loop_
_entity.id
_entity.type
_entity.pdbx_description
1 polymer ?
#
loop_
_entity_poly.entity_id
_entity_poly.type
_entity_poly.pdbx_seq_one_letter_code
_entity_poly.pdbx_strand_id
1 'polypeptide(L)'
;MDYNTTPQPWQSDPEVVTVSTNNFFKVLEYFDDDGKLIYPKTRFDILCNICLHKSLAIVNPDYDKRSRLTHECYAVLPRCGHAFGYTCIYDWLKQDMGVFNPKCPICRRIVFHRGRQPEIFKVFGDSGADELSLEILDMRKEIEVAQLQAVWDGADVPTTREERIQQHELQTVREVILQTAWQHIAGTSRNPAEQLAELDRNLLSFEESEGRTHENTGRNDIEIVHVVPLDLETVEMAQATLSELEDSQNMRLLLSDIEDEDIQPLLDASDSDGEDNDRADGTV
;
A
#
# COMPACT_ATOMS: atom_id res chain seq x y z
N MET A 1 -7.05 44.91 -51.57
CA MET A 1 -6.35 43.61 -51.50
C MET A 1 -6.37 43.24 -50.04
N ASP A 2 -7.43 42.53 -49.66
CA ASP A 2 -7.71 42.20 -48.27
C ASP A 2 -6.96 40.91 -47.95
N TYR A 3 -6.04 41.00 -46.99
CA TYR A 3 -5.27 39.86 -46.53
C TYR A 3 -6.22 38.93 -45.79
N ASN A 4 -6.54 37.82 -46.45
CA ASN A 4 -7.33 36.74 -45.89
C ASN A 4 -6.47 36.02 -44.85
N THR A 5 -6.46 36.54 -43.62
CA THR A 5 -5.76 35.94 -42.50
C THR A 5 -6.53 34.69 -42.08
N THR A 6 -6.11 33.53 -42.57
CA THR A 6 -6.61 32.24 -42.09
C THR A 6 -6.40 32.19 -40.57
N PRO A 7 -7.46 32.09 -39.75
CA PRO A 7 -7.28 32.10 -38.31
C PRO A 7 -6.45 30.89 -37.90
N GLN A 8 -5.42 31.12 -37.08
CA GLN A 8 -4.55 30.04 -36.64
C GLN A 8 -5.34 29.04 -35.77
N PRO A 9 -5.04 27.73 -35.81
CA PRO A 9 -5.82 26.69 -35.13
C PRO A 9 -5.99 26.85 -33.61
N TRP A 10 -5.24 27.77 -32.99
CA TRP A 10 -5.32 28.15 -31.58
C TRP A 10 -6.11 29.45 -31.31
N GLN A 11 -6.73 30.05 -32.33
CA GLN A 11 -7.57 31.26 -32.19
C GLN A 11 -9.04 30.97 -31.86
N SER A 12 -9.46 29.70 -31.83
CA SER A 12 -10.63 29.33 -31.05
C SER A 12 -10.21 29.29 -29.59
N ASP A 13 -10.77 30.19 -28.79
CA ASP A 13 -10.61 30.19 -27.33
C ASP A 13 -10.69 28.74 -26.83
N PRO A 14 -9.64 28.21 -26.15
CA PRO A 14 -9.65 26.83 -25.74
C PRO A 14 -10.90 26.58 -24.88
N GLU A 15 -11.63 25.52 -25.23
CA GLU A 15 -12.84 25.12 -24.54
C GLU A 15 -12.52 24.89 -23.05
N VAL A 16 -13.39 25.38 -22.17
CA VAL A 16 -13.21 25.21 -20.72
C VAL A 16 -13.37 23.73 -20.39
N VAL A 17 -12.31 23.11 -19.89
CA VAL A 17 -12.33 21.71 -19.52
C VAL A 17 -12.79 21.59 -18.07
N THR A 18 -13.92 20.93 -17.83
CA THR A 18 -14.44 20.71 -16.47
C THR A 18 -14.13 19.29 -15.99
N VAL A 19 -13.49 19.18 -14.82
CA VAL A 19 -13.13 17.92 -14.17
C VAL A 19 -13.99 17.72 -12.93
N SER A 20 -14.83 16.69 -12.93
CA SER A 20 -15.78 16.40 -11.84
C SER A 20 -15.60 15.04 -11.17
N THR A 21 -14.56 14.30 -11.55
CA THR A 21 -14.23 13.00 -10.96
C THR A 21 -13.51 13.17 -9.63
N ASN A 22 -13.84 12.34 -8.65
CA ASN A 22 -13.13 12.27 -7.38
C ASN A 22 -12.05 11.17 -7.34
N ASN A 23 -11.84 10.45 -8.45
CA ASN A 23 -10.69 9.57 -8.64
C ASN A 23 -9.49 10.41 -9.07
N PHE A 24 -8.58 10.65 -8.13
CA PHE A 24 -7.43 11.51 -8.32
C PHE A 24 -6.36 10.94 -9.26
N PHE A 25 -6.36 9.65 -9.56
CA PHE A 25 -5.51 9.16 -10.66
C PHE A 25 -5.87 9.86 -11.98
N LYS A 26 -7.17 10.09 -12.23
CA LYS A 26 -7.66 10.83 -13.40
C LYS A 26 -7.51 12.34 -13.26
N VAL A 27 -7.64 12.88 -12.04
CA VAL A 27 -7.42 14.32 -11.80
C VAL A 27 -5.97 14.69 -12.08
N LEU A 28 -5.03 13.83 -11.71
CA LEU A 28 -3.59 14.04 -11.90
C LEU A 28 -3.15 14.04 -13.37
N GLU A 29 -3.95 13.48 -14.29
CA GLU A 29 -3.73 13.56 -15.74
C GLU A 29 -3.85 14.99 -16.30
N TYR A 30 -4.44 15.92 -15.54
CA TYR A 30 -4.55 17.34 -15.90
C TYR A 30 -3.35 18.18 -15.46
N PHE A 31 -2.37 17.56 -14.81
CA PHE A 31 -1.16 18.19 -14.32
C PHE A 31 0.08 17.60 -15.02
N ASP A 32 1.07 18.43 -15.29
CA ASP A 32 2.38 18.00 -15.76
C ASP A 32 3.24 17.45 -14.61
N ASP A 33 4.49 17.10 -14.92
CA ASP A 33 5.43 16.52 -13.96
C ASP A 33 5.96 17.53 -12.94
N ASP A 34 5.78 18.82 -13.18
CA ASP A 34 6.07 19.91 -12.22
C ASP A 34 4.83 20.25 -11.36
N GLY A 35 3.72 19.54 -11.52
CA GLY A 35 2.46 19.78 -10.82
C GLY A 35 1.68 20.99 -11.34
N LYS A 36 1.99 21.52 -12.53
CA LYS A 36 1.27 22.64 -13.15
C LYS A 36 0.15 22.13 -14.05
N LEU A 37 -0.89 22.93 -14.23
CA LEU A 37 -2.01 22.57 -15.11
C LEU A 37 -1.57 22.53 -16.58
N ILE A 38 -1.82 21.40 -17.24
CA ILE A 38 -1.59 21.23 -18.69
C ILE A 38 -2.52 22.15 -19.48
N TYR A 39 -3.77 22.29 -19.02
CA TYR A 39 -4.76 23.17 -19.63
C TYR A 39 -5.07 24.34 -18.70
N PRO A 40 -4.64 25.58 -19.02
CA PRO A 40 -4.82 26.75 -18.15
C PRO A 40 -6.28 27.11 -17.84
N LYS A 41 -7.23 26.68 -18.68
CA LYS A 41 -8.68 26.88 -18.48
C LYS A 41 -9.39 25.68 -17.85
N THR A 42 -8.66 24.81 -17.14
CA THR A 42 -9.27 23.70 -16.40
C THR A 42 -10.06 24.22 -15.22
N ARG A 43 -11.30 23.74 -15.05
CA ARG A 43 -12.13 23.98 -13.88
C ARG A 43 -12.35 22.67 -13.14
N PHE A 44 -12.13 22.66 -11.83
CA PHE A 44 -12.44 21.52 -10.98
C PHE A 44 -13.80 21.72 -10.32
N ASP A 45 -14.72 20.79 -10.56
CA ASP A 45 -16.05 20.75 -9.97
C ASP A 45 -16.25 19.38 -9.30
N ILE A 46 -15.37 19.08 -8.34
CA ILE A 46 -15.30 17.79 -7.68
C ILE A 46 -16.02 17.92 -6.34
N LEU A 47 -17.20 17.33 -6.23
CA LEU A 47 -17.97 17.30 -4.98
C LEU A 47 -17.41 16.23 -4.02
N CYS A 48 -17.50 16.49 -2.72
CA CYS A 48 -17.25 15.47 -1.71
C CYS A 48 -18.33 14.37 -1.79
N ASN A 49 -17.94 13.15 -2.14
CA ASN A 49 -18.86 12.02 -2.30
C ASN A 49 -19.47 11.47 -1.00
N ILE A 50 -19.15 12.05 0.17
CA ILE A 50 -19.79 11.72 1.45
C ILE A 50 -20.91 12.71 1.75
N CYS A 51 -20.60 14.02 1.78
CA CYS A 51 -21.58 15.03 2.17
C CYS A 51 -22.37 15.62 1.00
N LEU A 52 -21.85 15.53 -0.24
CA LEU A 52 -22.44 16.06 -1.49
C LEU A 52 -22.78 17.56 -1.47
N HIS A 53 -22.37 18.31 -0.43
CA HIS A 53 -22.70 19.72 -0.25
C HIS A 53 -21.53 20.66 -0.55
N LYS A 54 -20.28 20.21 -0.35
CA LYS A 54 -19.07 21.00 -0.56
C LYS A 54 -18.22 20.42 -1.68
N SER A 55 -17.61 21.31 -2.45
CA SER A 55 -16.56 20.95 -3.41
C SER A 55 -15.24 20.71 -2.68
N LEU A 56 -14.38 19.85 -3.22
CA LEU A 56 -13.02 19.69 -2.72
C LEU A 56 -12.21 20.96 -3.04
N ALA A 57 -11.37 21.40 -2.12
CA ALA A 57 -10.58 22.63 -2.24
C ALA A 57 -9.40 22.55 -3.25
N ILE A 58 -9.52 21.72 -4.29
CA ILE A 58 -8.67 21.77 -5.48
C ILE A 58 -9.32 22.71 -6.50
N VAL A 59 -8.72 23.87 -6.74
CA VAL A 59 -9.24 24.84 -7.71
C VAL A 59 -8.10 25.38 -8.56
N ASN A 60 -8.43 25.74 -9.79
CA ASN A 60 -7.55 26.56 -10.61
C ASN A 60 -7.71 28.03 -10.18
N PRO A 61 -6.67 28.65 -9.60
CA PRO A 61 -6.77 30.00 -9.03
C PRO A 61 -7.06 31.09 -10.06
N ASP A 62 -6.77 30.83 -11.33
CA ASP A 62 -7.09 31.76 -12.43
C ASP A 62 -8.58 31.76 -12.81
N TYR A 63 -9.31 30.70 -12.44
CA TYR A 63 -10.71 30.49 -12.84
C TYR A 63 -11.70 30.54 -11.68
N ASP A 64 -11.29 30.08 -10.50
CA ASP A 64 -12.16 29.98 -9.33
C ASP A 64 -11.42 30.37 -8.04
N LYS A 65 -12.18 30.81 -7.04
CA LYS A 65 -11.65 31.22 -5.74
C LYS A 65 -12.10 30.24 -4.67
N ARG A 66 -11.12 29.64 -3.98
CA ARG A 66 -11.40 28.81 -2.79
C ARG A 66 -12.16 29.65 -1.78
N SER A 67 -13.26 29.10 -1.28
CA SER A 67 -14.04 29.68 -0.20
C SER A 67 -14.33 28.61 0.83
N ARG A 68 -14.03 28.87 2.10
CA ARG A 68 -14.31 27.93 3.21
C ARG A 68 -15.79 27.58 3.37
N LEU A 69 -16.68 28.39 2.79
CA LEU A 69 -18.12 28.14 2.80
C LEU A 69 -18.53 27.09 1.77
N THR A 70 -17.91 27.09 0.60
CA THR A 70 -18.28 26.21 -0.53
C THR A 70 -17.30 25.07 -0.76
N HIS A 71 -16.06 25.22 -0.28
CA HIS A 71 -14.98 24.27 -0.42
C HIS A 71 -14.54 23.70 0.93
N GLU A 72 -14.07 22.46 0.91
CA GLU A 72 -13.48 21.78 2.05
C GLU A 72 -12.08 21.27 1.69
N CYS A 73 -11.12 21.41 2.61
CA CYS A 73 -9.86 20.68 2.52
C CYS A 73 -10.16 19.19 2.38
N TYR A 74 -9.32 18.46 1.66
CA TYR A 74 -9.62 17.10 1.25
C TYR A 74 -8.45 16.17 1.54
N ALA A 75 -8.74 14.88 1.56
CA ALA A 75 -7.73 13.83 1.60
C ALA A 75 -7.97 12.85 0.46
N VAL A 76 -6.88 12.30 -0.08
CA VAL A 76 -6.89 11.27 -1.11
C VAL A 76 -6.52 9.95 -0.47
N LEU A 77 -7.33 8.92 -0.66
CA LEU A 77 -7.05 7.58 -0.15
C LEU A 77 -5.99 6.91 -1.04
N PRO A 78 -4.74 6.70 -0.57
CA PRO A 78 -3.62 6.41 -1.45
C PRO A 78 -3.77 5.12 -2.28
N ARG A 79 -4.37 4.06 -1.71
CA ARG A 79 -4.61 2.78 -2.41
C ARG A 79 -5.57 2.82 -3.59
N CYS A 80 -6.49 3.79 -3.60
CA CYS A 80 -7.58 3.80 -4.58
C CYS A 80 -7.74 5.13 -5.30
N GLY A 81 -7.01 6.17 -4.90
CA GLY A 81 -7.08 7.49 -5.49
C GLY A 81 -8.39 8.23 -5.23
N HIS A 82 -9.36 7.66 -4.51
CA HIS A 82 -10.60 8.37 -4.22
C HIS A 82 -10.38 9.46 -3.18
N ALA A 83 -10.81 10.67 -3.49
CA ALA A 83 -10.76 11.79 -2.59
C ALA A 83 -12.12 12.16 -1.99
N PHE A 84 -12.04 12.78 -0.81
CA PHE A 84 -13.17 13.17 0.01
C PHE A 84 -12.80 14.44 0.80
N GLY A 85 -13.81 15.21 1.20
CA GLY A 85 -13.62 16.26 2.22
C GLY A 85 -13.01 15.64 3.48
N TYR A 86 -11.98 16.27 4.01
CA TYR A 86 -11.14 15.71 5.06
C TYR A 86 -11.95 15.39 6.32
N THR A 87 -12.82 16.31 6.74
CA THR A 87 -13.67 16.08 7.92
C THR A 87 -14.62 14.92 7.69
N CYS A 88 -15.20 14.85 6.49
CA CYS A 88 -16.13 13.80 6.12
C CYS A 88 -15.49 12.40 6.14
N ILE A 89 -14.30 12.24 5.55
CA ILE A 89 -13.62 10.94 5.53
C ILE A 89 -13.03 10.59 6.89
N TYR A 90 -12.53 11.58 7.64
CA TYR A 90 -12.06 11.35 9.00
C TYR A 90 -13.17 10.81 9.90
N ASP A 91 -14.34 11.46 9.89
CA ASP A 91 -15.50 11.02 10.67
C ASP A 91 -16.01 9.65 10.20
N TRP A 92 -16.04 9.40 8.89
CA TRP A 92 -16.41 8.09 8.33
C TRP A 92 -15.52 6.97 8.86
N LEU A 93 -14.20 7.17 8.88
CA LEU A 93 -13.24 6.15 9.31
C LEU A 93 -13.21 5.96 10.83
N LYS A 94 -13.62 6.98 11.58
CA LYS A 94 -13.70 6.94 13.05
C LYS A 94 -14.96 6.24 13.57
N GLN A 95 -16.02 6.15 12.78
CA GLN A 95 -17.27 5.48 13.18
C GLN A 95 -17.11 3.94 13.23
N ASP A 96 -17.93 3.28 14.07
CA ASP A 96 -17.79 1.87 14.53
C ASP A 96 -17.55 0.81 13.44
N MET A 97 -18.02 1.00 12.20
CA MET A 97 -17.77 0.06 11.09
C MET A 97 -16.36 0.17 10.47
N GLY A 98 -15.60 1.22 10.81
CA GLY A 98 -14.27 1.52 10.25
C GLY A 98 -13.09 1.23 11.18
N VAL A 99 -13.31 1.02 12.48
CA VAL A 99 -12.21 0.85 13.46
C VAL A 99 -11.40 -0.42 13.21
N PHE A 100 -12.07 -1.51 12.81
CA PHE A 100 -11.42 -2.81 12.59
C PHE A 100 -11.04 -3.05 11.13
N ASN A 101 -11.68 -2.37 10.19
CA ASN A 101 -11.40 -2.51 8.76
C ASN A 101 -11.85 -1.25 8.00
N PRO A 102 -11.07 -0.16 8.05
CA PRO A 102 -11.43 1.08 7.41
C PRO A 102 -11.49 0.87 5.89
N LYS A 103 -12.62 1.18 5.26
CA LYS A 103 -12.84 0.99 3.82
C LYS A 103 -13.20 2.30 3.14
N CYS A 104 -12.71 2.47 1.91
CA CYS A 104 -13.11 3.56 1.04
C CYS A 104 -14.64 3.57 0.87
N PRO A 105 -15.33 4.71 1.08
CA PRO A 105 -16.79 4.81 0.91
C PRO A 105 -17.29 4.40 -0.49
N ILE A 106 -16.46 4.54 -1.52
CA ILE A 106 -16.82 4.32 -2.92
C ILE A 106 -16.47 2.90 -3.36
N CYS A 107 -15.17 2.58 -3.41
CA CYS A 107 -14.70 1.32 -3.97
C CYS A 107 -14.58 0.18 -2.93
N ARG A 108 -14.82 0.47 -1.65
CA ARG A 108 -14.74 -0.48 -0.53
C ARG A 108 -13.38 -1.16 -0.33
N ARG A 109 -12.33 -0.75 -1.07
CA ARG A 109 -10.95 -1.15 -0.79
C ARG A 109 -10.57 -0.73 0.62
N ILE A 110 -9.76 -1.58 1.26
CA ILE A 110 -9.20 -1.32 2.58
C ILE A 110 -8.32 -0.07 2.49
N VAL A 111 -8.45 0.79 3.47
CA VAL A 111 -7.63 1.98 3.65
C VAL A 111 -6.48 1.62 4.60
N PHE A 112 -5.29 2.16 4.36
CA PHE A 112 -4.16 1.93 5.27
C PHE A 112 -4.52 2.31 6.71
N HIS A 113 -4.17 1.44 7.64
CA HIS A 113 -4.33 1.64 9.06
C HIS A 113 -3.11 1.12 9.79
N ARG A 114 -2.66 1.84 10.83
CA ARG A 114 -1.60 1.35 11.73
C ARG A 114 -2.26 0.87 13.02
N GLY A 115 -2.30 -0.45 13.20
CA GLY A 115 -3.00 -1.07 14.33
C GLY A 115 -4.52 -0.83 14.24
N ARG A 116 -5.10 -0.23 15.29
CA ARG A 116 -6.55 0.05 15.40
C ARG A 116 -6.98 1.46 15.02
N GLN A 117 -6.06 2.27 14.47
CA GLN A 117 -6.37 3.64 14.07
C GLN A 117 -6.18 3.79 12.55
N PRO A 118 -7.12 4.45 11.86
CA PRO A 118 -6.91 4.84 10.47
C PRO A 118 -5.64 5.66 10.38
N GLU A 119 -4.80 5.41 9.37
CA GLU A 119 -3.63 6.26 9.16
C GLU A 119 -4.12 7.69 8.86
N ILE A 120 -3.54 8.68 9.54
CA ILE A 120 -3.93 10.07 9.32
C ILE A 120 -3.47 10.44 7.91
N PHE A 121 -4.43 10.64 7.00
CA PHE A 121 -4.12 11.05 5.64
C PHE A 121 -3.60 12.48 5.64
N LYS A 122 -2.67 12.74 4.72
CA LYS A 122 -2.25 14.09 4.39
C LYS A 122 -3.46 14.92 3.95
N VAL A 123 -3.55 16.14 4.50
CA VAL A 123 -4.61 17.10 4.17
C VAL A 123 -4.12 17.97 3.03
N PHE A 124 -4.96 18.14 2.02
CA PHE A 124 -4.72 18.99 0.85
C PHE A 124 -5.79 20.08 0.76
N GLY A 125 -5.48 21.15 0.03
CA GLY A 125 -6.40 22.26 -0.21
C GLY A 125 -6.39 23.35 0.87
N ASP A 126 -5.52 23.24 1.87
CA ASP A 126 -5.31 24.29 2.88
C ASP A 126 -4.19 25.28 2.48
N SER A 127 -3.32 24.88 1.54
CA SER A 127 -2.27 25.74 1.03
C SER A 127 -2.81 26.90 0.18
N GLY A 128 -1.97 27.93 0.02
CA GLY A 128 -2.25 29.06 -0.86
C GLY A 128 -2.37 28.64 -2.33
N ALA A 129 -2.94 29.52 -3.16
CA ALA A 129 -3.06 29.30 -4.60
C ALA A 129 -1.71 28.99 -5.28
N ASP A 130 -0.64 29.66 -4.82
CA ASP A 130 0.71 29.55 -5.38
C ASP A 130 1.42 28.22 -5.02
N GLU A 131 0.82 27.43 -4.13
CA GLU A 131 1.37 26.17 -3.63
C GLU A 131 0.66 24.94 -4.19
N LEU A 132 -0.34 25.13 -5.08
CA LEU A 132 -1.08 24.00 -5.67
C LEU A 132 -0.16 22.99 -6.35
N SER A 133 0.88 23.45 -7.06
CA SER A 133 1.81 22.54 -7.72
C SER A 133 2.57 21.66 -6.73
N LEU A 134 2.97 22.21 -5.58
CA LEU A 134 3.61 21.45 -4.51
C LEU A 134 2.64 20.44 -3.89
N GLU A 135 1.38 20.82 -3.66
CA GLU A 135 0.33 19.88 -3.21
C GLU A 135 0.17 18.70 -4.17
N ILE A 136 0.19 18.96 -5.48
CA ILE A 136 0.06 17.93 -6.52
C ILE A 136 1.27 16.99 -6.55
N LEU A 137 2.49 17.52 -6.44
CA LEU A 137 3.70 16.71 -6.38
C LEU A 137 3.73 15.82 -5.13
N ASP A 138 3.38 16.40 -3.98
CA ASP A 138 3.26 15.65 -2.73
C ASP A 138 2.22 14.53 -2.85
N MET A 139 1.07 14.80 -3.48
CA MET A 139 0.03 13.80 -3.67
C MET A 139 0.44 12.67 -4.60
N ARG A 140 1.16 12.96 -5.71
CA ARG A 140 1.72 11.93 -6.60
C ARG A 140 2.64 10.99 -5.81
N LYS A 141 3.53 11.55 -5.00
CA LYS A 141 4.45 10.78 -4.16
C LYS A 141 3.70 9.88 -3.16
N GLU A 142 2.69 10.40 -2.46
CA GLU A 142 1.89 9.62 -1.51
C GLU A 142 1.17 8.45 -2.20
N ILE A 143 0.60 8.70 -3.39
CA ILE A 143 -0.06 7.68 -4.20
C ILE A 143 0.93 6.60 -4.66
N GLU A 144 2.09 7.01 -5.14
CA GLU A 144 3.13 6.10 -5.64
C GLU A 144 3.64 5.18 -4.54
N VAL A 145 4.01 5.75 -3.37
CA VAL A 145 4.45 4.98 -2.19
C VAL A 145 3.37 3.98 -1.77
N ALA A 146 2.11 4.40 -1.77
CA ALA A 146 0.99 3.53 -1.43
C ALA A 146 0.72 2.42 -2.43
N GLN A 147 0.93 2.67 -3.72
CA GLN A 147 0.80 1.64 -4.75
C GLN A 147 1.91 0.60 -4.61
N LEU A 148 3.16 1.04 -4.36
CA LEU A 148 4.28 0.15 -4.07
C LEU A 148 4.02 -0.69 -2.82
N GLN A 149 3.55 -0.06 -1.73
CA GLN A 149 3.19 -0.78 -0.51
C GLN A 149 2.06 -1.79 -0.75
N ALA A 150 1.03 -1.44 -1.55
CA ALA A 150 -0.06 -2.37 -1.85
C ALA A 150 0.38 -3.59 -2.66
N VAL A 151 1.42 -3.44 -3.51
CA VAL A 151 2.07 -4.55 -4.22
C VAL A 151 2.79 -5.45 -3.22
N TRP A 152 3.51 -4.87 -2.24
CA TRP A 152 4.18 -5.63 -1.18
C TRP A 152 3.22 -6.33 -0.23
N ASP A 153 2.09 -5.69 0.12
CA ASP A 153 1.07 -6.28 0.99
C ASP A 153 0.24 -7.38 0.29
N GLY A 154 0.59 -7.77 -0.95
CA GLY A 154 -0.12 -8.77 -1.74
C GLY A 154 -1.56 -8.38 -2.08
N ALA A 155 -1.88 -7.08 -1.98
CA ALA A 155 -3.25 -6.63 -1.83
C ALA A 155 -3.95 -6.25 -3.15
N ASP A 156 -3.25 -6.23 -4.29
CA ASP A 156 -3.83 -5.96 -5.62
C ASP A 156 -3.03 -6.56 -6.82
N VAL A 157 -2.01 -7.40 -6.60
CA VAL A 157 -1.42 -8.21 -7.68
C VAL A 157 -2.10 -9.58 -7.65
N PRO A 158 -2.61 -10.12 -8.78
CA PRO A 158 -2.99 -11.53 -8.84
C PRO A 158 -1.72 -12.39 -8.79
N THR A 159 -1.09 -12.44 -7.62
CA THR A 159 0.00 -13.37 -7.37
C THR A 159 -0.58 -14.76 -7.26
N THR A 160 0.04 -15.67 -8.00
CA THR A 160 -0.19 -17.11 -7.88
C THR A 160 -0.01 -17.54 -6.41
N ARG A 161 -0.54 -18.71 -6.04
CA ARG A 161 -0.36 -19.22 -4.68
C ARG A 161 1.13 -19.32 -4.34
N GLU A 162 1.94 -19.71 -5.31
CA GLU A 162 3.39 -19.81 -5.19
C GLU A 162 4.06 -18.46 -4.87
N GLU A 163 3.70 -17.38 -5.58
CA GLU A 163 4.28 -16.05 -5.33
C GLU A 163 3.90 -15.49 -3.95
N ARG A 164 2.70 -15.79 -3.45
CA ARG A 164 2.31 -15.45 -2.07
C ARG A 164 3.11 -16.22 -1.02
N ILE A 165 3.42 -17.49 -1.29
CA ILE A 165 4.26 -18.31 -0.40
C ILE A 165 5.67 -17.74 -0.39
N GLN A 166 6.25 -17.42 -1.55
CA GLN A 166 7.59 -16.82 -1.65
C GLN A 166 7.68 -15.47 -0.94
N GLN A 167 6.69 -14.58 -1.10
CA GLN A 167 6.66 -13.30 -0.37
C GLN A 167 6.59 -13.50 1.15
N HIS A 168 5.76 -14.43 1.63
CA HIS A 168 5.67 -14.75 3.05
C HIS A 168 6.98 -15.34 3.60
N GLU A 169 7.64 -16.21 2.83
CA GLU A 169 8.94 -16.78 3.18
C GLU A 169 10.03 -15.72 3.26
N LEU A 170 10.13 -14.83 2.26
CA LEU A 170 11.05 -13.69 2.26
C LEU A 170 10.84 -12.78 3.47
N GLN A 171 9.58 -12.46 3.78
CA GLN A 171 9.26 -11.62 4.93
C GLN A 171 9.61 -12.31 6.26
N THR A 172 9.35 -13.61 6.38
CA THR A 172 9.74 -14.41 7.56
C THR A 172 11.25 -14.42 7.73
N VAL A 173 12.00 -14.61 6.64
CA VAL A 173 13.47 -14.58 6.64
C VAL A 173 14.00 -13.22 7.08
N ARG A 174 13.46 -12.12 6.53
CA ARG A 174 13.84 -10.77 6.93
C ARG A 174 13.57 -10.50 8.41
N GLU A 175 12.42 -10.91 8.94
CA GLU A 175 12.10 -10.77 10.37
C GLU A 175 13.07 -11.54 11.26
N VAL A 176 13.41 -12.78 10.89
CA VAL A 176 14.39 -13.61 11.61
C VAL A 176 15.78 -12.96 11.58
N ILE A 177 16.22 -12.43 10.44
CA ILE A 177 17.51 -11.72 10.32
C ILE A 177 17.53 -10.49 11.24
N LEU A 178 16.48 -9.67 11.21
CA LEU A 178 16.40 -8.47 12.06
C LEU A 178 16.35 -8.82 13.54
N GLN A 179 15.60 -9.85 13.93
CA GLN A 179 15.52 -10.30 15.32
C GLN A 179 16.86 -10.84 15.82
N THR A 180 17.56 -11.61 14.99
CA THR A 180 18.90 -12.14 15.30
C THR A 180 19.90 -11.00 15.41
N ALA A 181 19.92 -10.10 14.43
CA ALA A 181 20.79 -8.92 14.46
C ALA A 181 20.56 -8.07 15.71
N TRP A 182 19.31 -7.87 16.14
CA TRP A 182 19.01 -7.15 17.37
C TRP A 182 19.66 -7.78 18.60
N GLN A 183 19.63 -9.11 18.73
CA GLN A 183 20.25 -9.82 19.85
C GLN A 183 21.77 -9.62 19.91
N HIS A 184 22.42 -9.52 18.76
CA HIS A 184 23.88 -9.28 18.68
C HIS A 184 24.25 -7.81 18.84
N ILE A 185 23.45 -6.89 18.31
CA ILE A 185 23.74 -5.46 18.32
C ILE A 185 23.52 -4.83 19.71
N ALA A 186 22.63 -5.41 20.54
CA ALA A 186 22.31 -4.91 21.88
C ALA A 186 23.52 -4.80 22.84
N GLY A 187 24.66 -5.44 22.52
CA GLY A 187 25.92 -5.34 23.28
C GLY A 187 26.96 -4.35 22.72
N THR A 188 26.67 -3.65 21.63
CA THR A 188 27.65 -2.80 20.95
C THR A 188 27.62 -1.35 21.45
N SER A 189 28.68 -0.57 21.19
CA SER A 189 28.79 0.83 21.64
C SER A 189 28.01 1.82 20.77
N ARG A 190 27.51 1.38 19.60
CA ARG A 190 26.66 2.18 18.70
C ARG A 190 25.20 2.05 19.10
N ASN A 191 24.38 2.99 18.64
CA ASN A 191 22.94 2.97 18.88
C ASN A 191 22.30 1.76 18.14
N PRO A 192 21.74 0.77 18.85
CA PRO A 192 21.21 -0.44 18.22
C PRO A 192 20.08 -0.17 17.23
N ALA A 193 19.27 0.86 17.47
CA ALA A 193 18.16 1.21 16.59
C ALA A 193 18.64 1.78 15.24
N GLU A 194 19.73 2.54 15.24
CA GLU A 194 20.30 3.11 14.01
C GLU A 194 20.94 2.02 13.15
N GLN A 195 21.64 1.07 13.79
CA GLN A 195 22.24 -0.08 13.10
C GLN A 195 21.20 -1.04 12.55
N LEU A 196 20.09 -1.26 13.28
CA LEU A 196 19.00 -2.10 12.79
C LEU A 196 18.29 -1.46 11.60
N ALA A 197 18.06 -0.14 11.63
CA ALA A 197 17.47 0.59 10.50
C ALA A 197 18.40 0.64 9.28
N GLU A 198 19.72 0.67 9.48
CA GLU A 198 20.71 0.56 8.41
C GLU A 198 20.70 -0.84 7.78
N LEU A 199 20.69 -1.90 8.59
CA LEU A 199 20.59 -3.28 8.12
C LEU A 199 19.30 -3.51 7.34
N ASP A 200 18.18 -3.02 7.84
CA ASP A 200 16.87 -3.15 7.18
C ASP A 200 16.86 -2.49 5.80
N ARG A 201 17.45 -1.29 5.68
CA ARG A 201 17.62 -0.61 4.37
C ARG A 201 18.52 -1.39 3.41
N ASN A 202 19.55 -2.07 3.92
CA ASN A 202 20.46 -2.86 3.08
C ASN A 202 19.83 -4.17 2.61
N LEU A 203 19.01 -4.82 3.44
CA LEU A 203 18.25 -6.00 3.03
C LEU A 203 17.25 -5.64 1.92
N LEU A 204 16.56 -4.51 2.05
CA LEU A 204 15.66 -3.99 1.02
C LEU A 204 16.37 -3.69 -0.30
N SER A 205 17.58 -3.12 -0.26
CA SER A 205 18.32 -2.79 -1.50
C SER A 205 18.92 -4.02 -2.19
N PHE A 206 19.21 -5.08 -1.45
CA PHE A 206 19.69 -6.36 -2.02
C PHE A 206 18.59 -7.03 -2.84
N GLU A 207 17.36 -7.11 -2.31
CA GLU A 207 16.19 -7.69 -2.99
C GLU A 207 15.86 -6.97 -4.31
N GLU A 208 15.95 -5.64 -4.34
CA GLU A 208 15.75 -4.83 -5.55
C GLU A 208 16.82 -5.08 -6.63
N SER A 209 18.02 -5.50 -6.23
CA SER A 209 19.14 -5.75 -7.14
C SER A 209 19.08 -7.12 -7.79
N GLU A 210 18.66 -8.16 -7.06
CA GLU A 210 18.52 -9.52 -7.62
C GLU A 210 17.35 -9.62 -8.62
N GLY A 211 16.27 -8.87 -8.39
CA GLY A 211 15.12 -8.80 -9.31
C GLY A 211 15.42 -8.22 -10.70
N ARG A 212 16.60 -7.60 -10.92
CA ARG A 212 17.01 -7.04 -12.23
C ARG A 212 17.96 -7.94 -13.03
N THR A 213 18.40 -9.07 -12.49
CA THR A 213 19.51 -9.84 -13.10
C THR A 213 19.13 -10.82 -14.21
N HIS A 214 17.86 -10.90 -14.62
CA HIS A 214 17.44 -11.87 -15.65
C HIS A 214 17.38 -11.35 -17.10
N GLU A 215 17.65 -10.08 -17.40
CA GLU A 215 17.66 -9.57 -18.78
C GLU A 215 18.80 -8.57 -19.08
N ASN A 216 20.05 -9.04 -19.13
CA ASN A 216 21.03 -8.68 -20.18
C ASN A 216 22.45 -9.09 -19.79
N THR A 217 23.05 -9.93 -20.62
CA THR A 217 24.49 -10.21 -20.62
C THR A 217 25.27 -9.03 -21.20
N GLY A 218 26.33 -8.57 -20.51
CA GLY A 218 27.52 -8.05 -21.19
C GLY A 218 28.18 -6.82 -20.57
N ARG A 219 29.20 -7.08 -19.74
CA ARG A 219 30.38 -6.24 -19.46
C ARG A 219 30.22 -4.93 -18.66
N ASN A 220 30.86 -5.01 -17.50
CA ASN A 220 31.73 -4.04 -16.81
C ASN A 220 31.14 -3.08 -15.76
N ASP A 221 31.81 -3.20 -14.60
CA ASP A 221 32.05 -2.24 -13.52
C ASP A 221 30.86 -1.83 -12.65
N ILE A 222 30.47 -2.76 -11.77
CA ILE A 222 29.77 -2.42 -10.53
C ILE A 222 30.85 -2.00 -9.52
N GLU A 223 30.86 -0.71 -9.15
CA GLU A 223 31.50 -0.25 -7.92
C GLU A 223 30.87 -1.02 -6.76
N ILE A 224 31.66 -1.92 -6.15
CA ILE A 224 31.31 -2.58 -4.91
C ILE A 224 31.23 -1.49 -3.85
N VAL A 225 30.02 -1.05 -3.53
CA VAL A 225 29.75 -0.28 -2.31
C VAL A 225 30.34 -1.10 -1.18
N HIS A 226 31.30 -0.54 -0.46
CA HIS A 226 31.88 -1.13 0.73
C HIS A 226 30.77 -1.28 1.79
N VAL A 227 30.06 -2.40 1.73
CA VAL A 227 29.25 -2.88 2.84
C VAL A 227 30.23 -3.05 4.00
N VAL A 228 29.95 -2.39 5.11
CA VAL A 228 30.68 -2.60 6.37
C VAL A 228 30.80 -4.11 6.54
N PRO A 229 32.02 -4.68 6.71
CA PRO A 229 32.14 -6.12 6.84
C PRO A 229 31.35 -6.53 8.08
N LEU A 230 30.16 -7.07 7.85
CA LEU A 230 29.58 -8.02 8.78
C LEU A 230 30.66 -9.07 8.96
N ASP A 231 31.00 -9.33 10.22
CA ASP A 231 31.96 -10.34 10.54
C ASP A 231 31.52 -11.64 9.82
N LEU A 232 32.48 -12.34 9.21
CA LEU A 232 32.23 -13.53 8.40
C LEU A 232 31.43 -14.58 9.19
N GLU A 233 31.62 -14.64 10.51
CA GLU A 233 30.90 -15.50 11.46
C GLU A 233 29.40 -15.17 11.50
N THR A 234 29.03 -13.88 11.42
CA THR A 234 27.63 -13.44 11.37
C THR A 234 26.96 -13.86 10.06
N VAL A 235 27.68 -13.81 8.93
CA VAL A 235 27.16 -14.24 7.62
C VAL A 235 27.02 -15.76 7.55
N GLU A 236 28.02 -16.49 8.05
CA GLU A 236 28.01 -17.95 8.12
C GLU A 236 26.91 -18.47 9.07
N MET A 237 26.67 -17.79 10.20
CA MET A 237 25.55 -18.11 11.11
C MET A 237 24.18 -17.87 10.46
N ALA A 238 24.03 -16.76 9.72
CA ALA A 238 22.79 -16.48 9.01
C ALA A 238 22.53 -17.55 7.93
N GLN A 239 23.56 -17.95 7.18
CA GLN A 239 23.47 -19.02 6.19
C GLN A 239 23.14 -20.38 6.83
N ALA A 240 23.74 -20.72 7.98
CA ALA A 240 23.43 -21.95 8.70
C ALA A 240 21.96 -21.97 9.20
N THR A 241 21.48 -20.84 9.74
CA THR A 241 20.10 -20.70 10.20
C THR A 241 19.10 -20.82 9.04
N LEU A 242 19.43 -20.27 7.87
CA LEU A 242 18.63 -20.42 6.66
C LEU A 242 18.59 -21.87 6.17
N SER A 243 19.73 -22.58 6.19
CA SER A 243 19.81 -23.99 5.83
C SER A 243 18.95 -24.87 6.77
N GLU A 244 18.95 -24.59 8.07
CA GLU A 244 18.10 -25.32 9.04
C GLU A 244 16.60 -25.04 8.84
N LEU A 245 16.25 -23.82 8.41
CA LEU A 245 14.87 -23.44 8.06
C LEU A 245 14.39 -24.12 6.77
N GLU A 246 15.23 -24.20 5.75
CA GLU A 246 14.94 -24.94 4.50
C GLU A 246 14.73 -26.44 4.78
N ASP A 247 15.58 -27.05 5.61
CA ASP A 247 15.43 -28.45 6.02
C ASP A 247 14.13 -28.69 6.82
N SER A 248 13.75 -27.74 7.68
CA SER A 248 12.50 -27.79 8.45
C SER A 248 11.25 -27.62 7.57
N GLN A 249 11.31 -26.77 6.54
CA GLN A 249 10.24 -26.61 5.56
C GLN A 249 10.09 -27.82 4.64
N ASN A 250 11.20 -28.41 4.18
CA ASN A 250 11.19 -29.66 3.42
C ASN A 250 10.57 -30.80 4.23
N MET A 251 10.82 -30.85 5.54
CA MET A 251 10.20 -31.82 6.44
C MET A 251 8.68 -31.60 6.60
N ARG A 252 8.22 -30.34 6.61
CA ARG A 252 6.80 -30.00 6.67
C ARG A 252 6.04 -30.36 5.40
N LEU A 253 6.66 -30.15 4.23
CA LEU A 253 6.10 -30.56 2.93
C LEU A 253 5.99 -32.08 2.81
N LEU A 254 7.00 -32.82 3.30
CA LEU A 254 6.96 -34.29 3.35
C LEU A 254 5.89 -34.82 4.31
N LEU A 255 5.54 -34.09 5.37
CA LEU A 255 4.48 -34.47 6.31
C LEU A 255 3.09 -34.09 5.80
N SER A 256 2.93 -33.01 5.02
CA SER A 256 1.64 -32.67 4.41
C SER A 256 1.18 -33.65 3.34
N ASP A 257 2.11 -34.39 2.72
CA ASP A 257 1.77 -35.46 1.77
C ASP A 257 1.33 -36.77 2.46
N ILE A 258 1.46 -36.87 3.79
CA ILE A 258 1.09 -38.05 4.57
C ILE A 258 -0.32 -37.93 5.18
N GLU A 259 -0.93 -36.74 5.21
CA GLU A 259 -2.16 -36.50 5.98
C GLU A 259 -3.50 -36.74 5.25
N ASP A 260 -3.53 -37.02 3.95
CA ASP A 260 -4.81 -37.10 3.20
C ASP A 260 -5.29 -38.52 2.80
N GLU A 261 -4.47 -39.59 2.83
CA GLU A 261 -4.93 -40.93 2.39
C GLU A 261 -5.09 -42.01 3.50
N ASP A 262 -4.49 -41.85 4.68
CA ASP A 262 -4.43 -42.95 5.67
C ASP A 262 -5.28 -42.77 6.95
N ILE A 263 -5.95 -41.62 7.16
CA ILE A 263 -6.69 -41.34 8.41
C ILE A 263 -8.20 -41.68 8.31
N GLN A 264 -8.76 -41.76 7.11
CA GLN A 264 -10.18 -42.01 6.90
C GLN A 264 -10.70 -43.37 7.43
N PRO A 265 -9.95 -44.49 7.40
CA PRO A 265 -10.46 -45.78 7.89
C PRO A 265 -10.60 -45.90 9.42
N LEU A 266 -10.02 -44.98 10.19
CA LEU A 266 -10.04 -45.04 11.67
C LEU A 266 -11.22 -44.32 12.30
N LEU A 267 -11.89 -43.42 11.58
CA LEU A 267 -13.04 -42.66 12.09
C LEU A 267 -14.38 -43.37 11.89
N ASP A 268 -14.46 -44.33 10.95
CA ASP A 268 -15.71 -45.07 10.67
C ASP A 268 -15.94 -46.27 11.63
N ALA A 269 -15.05 -46.50 12.60
CA ALA A 269 -15.10 -47.67 13.49
C ALA A 269 -15.64 -47.38 14.92
N SER A 270 -16.17 -46.19 15.20
CA SER A 270 -16.54 -45.79 16.58
C SER A 270 -18.04 -45.56 16.86
N ASP A 271 -18.93 -45.77 15.89
CA ASP A 271 -20.37 -45.55 16.06
C ASP A 271 -21.21 -46.85 16.13
N SER A 272 -20.79 -47.81 16.94
CA SER A 272 -21.70 -48.85 17.43
C SER A 272 -21.34 -49.25 18.85
N ASP A 273 -22.16 -48.84 19.82
CA ASP A 273 -22.78 -49.73 20.80
C ASP A 273 -23.41 -48.95 21.97
N GLY A 274 -24.72 -49.13 22.16
CA GLY A 274 -25.43 -49.08 23.45
C GLY A 274 -25.60 -47.70 24.10
N GLU A 275 -26.60 -47.42 24.91
CA GLU A 275 -27.49 -48.30 25.67
C GLU A 275 -28.83 -47.58 25.93
N ASP A 276 -29.88 -48.39 25.94
CA ASP A 276 -31.18 -48.13 26.52
C ASP A 276 -31.08 -47.62 27.97
N ASN A 277 -31.93 -46.66 28.34
CA ASN A 277 -32.37 -46.55 29.73
C ASN A 277 -33.82 -46.05 29.83
N ASP A 278 -34.70 -47.03 29.98
CA ASP A 278 -36.00 -46.93 30.64
C ASP A 278 -35.86 -46.50 32.11
N ARG A 279 -36.71 -45.57 32.56
CA ARG A 279 -37.42 -45.57 33.87
C ARG A 279 -38.30 -44.32 34.01
N ALA A 280 -39.62 -44.50 33.99
CA ALA A 280 -40.51 -44.56 35.17
C ALA A 280 -40.73 -43.18 35.83
N ASP A 281 -41.88 -42.55 35.60
CA ASP A 281 -43.15 -42.71 36.34
C ASP A 281 -43.12 -42.04 37.73
N GLY A 282 -44.10 -41.17 38.00
CA GLY A 282 -44.21 -40.44 39.26
C GLY A 282 -45.01 -39.15 39.20
N THR A 283 -46.34 -39.26 39.09
CA THR A 283 -47.32 -38.28 39.58
C THR A 283 -47.18 -37.98 41.07
N VAL A 284 -47.28 -36.70 41.49
CA VAL A 284 -48.37 -36.09 42.31
C VAL A 284 -48.38 -34.59 42.04
#